data_AF-A0A9E1SHW0-F1
#
_entry.id   AF-A0A9E1SHW0-F1
#
_cell.length_a   1.000
_cell.length_b   1.000
_cell.length_c   1.000
_cell.angle_alpha   90.00
_cell.angle_beta   90.00
_cell.angle_gamma   90.00
#
_symmetry.space_group_name_H-M   'P 1'
#
loop_
_entity.id
_entity.type
_entity.pdbx_description
1 polymer ?
#
loop_
_entity_poly.entity_id
_entity_poly.type
_entity_poly.pdbx_seq_one_letter_code
_entity_poly.pdbx_strand_id
1 'polypeptide(L)'
;MAIKYKWNFALWLETKGIPAPPIYVAPFFVAAAYLELGLLSFNEAEVAEVFVGLGLSLMALHYLHFSEAEISNQNRNDIVKTESIALSFRILNEVFMVIVLSVATTFSMYATHDGKRRADNRIENGLEKFSGRYKNYENWKMVAFLNKKRLEKSPSSRWVLRNLGEAYQKMDNPELANKFLDKAIEIDLKKLQKQPLRASTNRSLVRTYRIIGDTVNSNKYLSQALEIGLSRIKKHPDSANALYSLGKTYILKGDIEKARPLFFKAYTIEPTDKAFRKKYYRYL
;
A
#
# COMPACT_ATOMS: atom_id res chain seq x y z
N MET A 1 -24.03 31.09 -22.05
CA MET A 1 -23.61 32.26 -21.26
C MET A 1 -22.36 31.84 -20.47
N ALA A 2 -21.18 31.92 -21.12
CA ALA A 2 -19.92 31.52 -20.51
C ALA A 2 -19.50 32.60 -19.49
N ILE A 3 -19.23 32.17 -18.26
CA ILE A 3 -18.82 33.03 -17.17
C ILE A 3 -17.45 33.65 -17.54
N LYS A 4 -17.46 34.92 -17.95
CA LYS A 4 -16.27 35.74 -18.26
C LYS A 4 -15.61 36.24 -16.97
N TYR A 5 -15.15 35.33 -16.10
CA TYR A 5 -14.22 35.76 -15.04
C TYR A 5 -12.83 35.90 -15.67
N LYS A 6 -12.33 37.15 -15.76
CA LYS A 6 -10.95 37.40 -16.17
C LYS A 6 -10.03 37.03 -15.02
N TRP A 7 -9.37 35.88 -15.12
CA TRP A 7 -8.38 35.44 -14.14
C TRP A 7 -7.04 36.06 -14.50
N ASN A 8 -6.68 37.17 -13.86
CA ASN A 8 -5.47 37.96 -14.16
C ASN A 8 -4.18 37.12 -14.13
N PHE A 9 -4.15 36.05 -13.34
CA PHE A 9 -3.02 35.12 -13.28
C PHE A 9 -2.87 34.24 -14.53
N ALA A 10 -3.99 33.76 -15.11
CA ALA A 10 -3.94 33.01 -16.37
C ALA A 10 -3.46 33.89 -17.54
N LEU A 11 -3.93 35.13 -17.60
CA LEU A 11 -3.45 36.13 -18.57
C LEU A 11 -1.95 36.41 -18.40
N TRP A 12 -1.47 36.48 -17.16
CA TRP A 12 -0.04 36.64 -16.89
C TRP A 12 0.79 35.43 -17.36
N LEU A 13 0.31 34.20 -17.19
CA LEU A 13 0.98 32.99 -17.69
C LEU A 13 1.05 32.96 -19.24
N GLU A 14 -0.01 33.38 -19.92
CA GLU A 14 0.00 33.53 -21.39
C GLU A 14 1.06 34.53 -21.86
N THR A 15 1.25 35.65 -21.16
CA THR A 15 2.33 36.60 -21.51
C THR A 15 3.74 36.01 -21.34
N LYS A 16 3.88 34.87 -20.66
CA LYS A 16 5.12 34.11 -20.51
C LYS A 16 5.22 32.91 -21.45
N GLY A 17 4.27 32.74 -22.38
CA GLY A 17 4.23 31.62 -23.31
C GLY A 17 3.85 30.28 -22.65
N ILE A 18 3.31 30.32 -21.42
CA ILE A 18 2.86 29.14 -20.70
C ILE A 18 1.35 29.00 -20.92
N PRO A 19 0.87 27.94 -21.59
CA PRO A 19 -0.55 27.75 -21.82
C PRO A 19 -1.26 27.55 -20.48
N ALA A 20 -2.06 28.55 -20.07
CA ALA A 20 -2.85 28.47 -18.84
C ALA A 20 -4.04 27.52 -19.07
N PRO A 21 -4.33 26.59 -18.15
CA PRO A 21 -5.51 25.74 -18.28
C PRO A 21 -6.78 26.60 -18.26
N PRO A 22 -7.78 26.28 -19.09
CA PRO A 22 -9.03 27.02 -19.12
C PRO A 22 -9.67 27.05 -17.73
N ILE A 23 -10.30 28.16 -17.37
CA ILE A 23 -10.85 28.39 -16.02
C ILE A 23 -11.85 27.30 -15.60
N TYR A 24 -12.59 26.72 -16.55
CA TYR A 24 -13.54 25.64 -16.28
C TYR A 24 -12.86 24.28 -16.01
N VAL A 25 -11.57 24.11 -16.32
CA VAL A 25 -10.77 22.92 -16.00
C VAL A 25 -10.07 23.07 -14.64
N ALA A 26 -9.89 24.31 -14.16
CA ALA A 26 -9.31 24.60 -12.86
C ALA A 26 -9.95 23.82 -11.69
N PRO A 27 -11.28 23.57 -11.64
CA PRO A 27 -11.87 22.73 -10.60
C PRO A 27 -11.30 21.30 -10.55
N PHE A 28 -10.88 20.71 -11.66
CA PHE A 28 -10.28 19.36 -11.67
C PHE A 28 -8.85 19.36 -11.14
N PHE A 29 -8.05 20.37 -11.50
CA PHE A 29 -6.70 20.53 -10.96
C PHE A 29 -6.72 20.93 -9.49
N VAL A 30 -7.65 21.80 -9.09
CA VAL A 30 -7.88 22.16 -7.68
C VAL A 30 -8.41 20.97 -6.90
N ALA A 31 -9.32 20.18 -7.46
CA ALA A 31 -9.78 18.95 -6.83
C ALA A 31 -8.64 17.92 -6.70
N ALA A 32 -7.80 17.75 -7.73
CA ALA A 32 -6.62 16.88 -7.67
C ALA A 32 -5.62 17.36 -6.61
N ALA A 33 -5.30 18.66 -6.58
CA ALA A 33 -4.42 19.25 -5.56
C ALA A 33 -5.04 19.14 -4.15
N TYR A 34 -6.36 19.37 -4.02
CA TYR A 34 -7.08 19.21 -2.77
C TYR A 34 -7.10 17.76 -2.29
N LEU A 35 -7.16 16.79 -3.22
CA LEU A 35 -6.99 15.38 -2.91
C LEU A 35 -5.55 15.06 -2.49
N GLU A 36 -4.54 15.65 -3.13
CA GLU A 36 -3.14 15.51 -2.71
C GLU A 36 -2.84 16.11 -1.33
N LEU A 37 -3.65 17.06 -0.83
CA LEU A 37 -3.54 17.63 0.51
C LEU A 37 -3.98 16.67 1.64
N GLY A 38 -4.47 15.46 1.32
CA GLY A 38 -4.69 14.40 2.31
C GLY A 38 -5.98 14.49 3.13
N LEU A 39 -6.95 15.30 2.69
CA LEU A 39 -8.20 15.54 3.44
C LEU A 39 -9.25 14.42 3.28
N LEU A 40 -9.08 13.51 2.31
CA LEU A 40 -10.04 12.43 2.00
C LEU A 40 -9.40 11.04 2.16
N SER A 41 -10.14 10.11 2.76
CA SER A 41 -9.61 8.79 3.19
C SER A 41 -9.52 7.72 2.09
N PHE A 42 -9.08 8.04 0.87
CA PHE A 42 -8.87 7.05 -0.21
C PHE A 42 -7.52 7.26 -0.94
N ASN A 43 -7.21 6.47 -1.99
CA ASN A 43 -5.92 6.54 -2.68
C ASN A 43 -5.78 7.82 -3.52
N GLU A 44 -5.32 8.88 -2.88
CA GLU A 44 -5.21 10.25 -3.42
C GLU A 44 -4.39 10.31 -4.72
N ALA A 45 -3.31 9.53 -4.83
CA ALA A 45 -2.43 9.57 -6.00
C ALA A 45 -3.07 8.99 -7.26
N GLU A 46 -3.74 7.84 -7.20
CA GLU A 46 -4.39 7.25 -8.39
C GLU A 46 -5.60 8.08 -8.85
N VAL A 47 -6.33 8.68 -7.90
CA VAL A 47 -7.47 9.53 -8.22
C VAL A 47 -7.01 10.91 -8.71
N ALA A 48 -5.96 11.49 -8.12
CA ALA A 48 -5.33 12.70 -8.62
C ALA A 48 -4.74 12.48 -10.02
N GLU A 49 -4.07 11.35 -10.30
CA GLU A 49 -3.58 11.00 -11.64
C GLU A 49 -4.72 10.93 -12.67
N VAL A 50 -5.87 10.35 -12.31
CA VAL A 50 -7.05 10.31 -13.18
C VAL A 50 -7.63 11.72 -13.41
N PHE A 51 -7.75 12.54 -12.37
CA PHE A 51 -8.26 13.91 -12.50
C PHE A 51 -7.30 14.84 -13.25
N VAL A 52 -5.99 14.69 -13.05
CA VAL A 52 -4.94 15.40 -13.80
C VAL A 52 -4.96 14.94 -15.26
N GLY A 53 -5.07 13.63 -15.53
CA GLY A 53 -5.20 13.10 -16.89
C GLY A 53 -6.44 13.62 -17.61
N LEU A 54 -7.58 13.69 -16.90
CA LEU A 54 -8.82 14.27 -17.42
C LEU A 54 -8.67 15.78 -17.65
N GLY A 55 -8.05 16.51 -16.72
CA GLY A 55 -7.79 17.94 -16.84
C GLY A 55 -6.86 18.28 -18.00
N LEU A 56 -5.78 17.53 -18.19
CA LEU A 56 -4.86 17.67 -19.32
C LEU A 56 -5.54 17.35 -20.65
N SER A 57 -6.39 16.32 -20.68
CA SER A 57 -7.20 16.00 -21.86
C SER A 57 -8.13 17.16 -22.19
N LEU A 58 -8.90 17.67 -21.24
CA LEU A 58 -9.79 18.83 -21.44
C LEU A 58 -9.04 20.11 -21.86
N MET A 59 -7.81 20.30 -21.37
CA MET A 59 -6.94 21.43 -21.75
C MET A 59 -6.44 21.29 -23.20
N ALA A 60 -5.95 20.11 -23.59
CA ALA A 60 -5.55 19.85 -24.97
C ALA A 60 -6.70 20.10 -25.96
N LEU A 61 -7.92 19.77 -25.54
CA LEU A 61 -9.14 20.00 -26.33
C LEU A 61 -9.51 21.45 -26.50
N HIS A 62 -9.36 22.24 -25.45
CA HIS A 62 -9.55 23.68 -25.54
C HIS A 62 -8.54 24.32 -26.48
N TYR A 63 -7.27 23.92 -26.37
CA TYR A 63 -6.19 24.52 -27.16
C TYR A 63 -6.36 24.21 -28.65
N LEU A 64 -6.71 22.97 -29.01
CA LEU A 64 -7.01 22.60 -30.40
C LEU A 64 -8.22 23.38 -30.93
N HIS A 65 -9.31 23.48 -30.15
CA HIS A 65 -10.52 24.23 -30.52
C HIS A 65 -10.26 25.72 -30.75
N PHE A 66 -9.37 26.36 -29.97
CA PHE A 66 -9.05 27.78 -30.13
C PHE A 66 -7.95 28.03 -31.17
N SER A 67 -7.02 27.11 -31.39
CA SER A 67 -5.97 27.27 -32.42
C SER A 67 -6.53 27.25 -33.84
N GLU A 68 -7.66 26.57 -34.07
CA GLU A 68 -8.39 26.59 -35.35
C GLU A 68 -9.28 27.85 -35.51
N ALA A 69 -9.56 28.57 -34.42
CA ALA A 69 -10.46 29.73 -34.41
C ALA A 69 -9.82 31.01 -34.99
N GLU A 70 -8.50 31.07 -35.19
CA GLU A 70 -7.79 32.25 -35.72
C GLU A 70 -7.79 32.41 -37.26
N ILE A 71 -8.43 31.52 -38.04
CA ILE A 71 -8.45 31.63 -39.51
C ILE A 71 -9.88 31.88 -40.08
N SER A 72 -10.22 33.17 -40.27
CA SER A 72 -11.25 33.81 -41.12
C SER A 72 -12.70 33.28 -41.28
N ASN A 73 -13.66 34.24 -41.31
CA ASN A 73 -15.13 34.17 -41.57
C ASN A 73 -15.48 33.53 -42.95
N GLN A 74 -16.64 32.93 -43.25
CA GLN A 74 -18.03 33.32 -42.93
C GLN A 74 -19.06 32.16 -43.02
N ASN A 75 -18.64 30.88 -43.06
CA ASN A 75 -19.52 29.69 -43.02
C ASN A 75 -19.51 28.96 -41.66
N ARG A 76 -19.06 29.65 -40.60
CA ARG A 76 -18.56 29.04 -39.36
C ARG A 76 -19.60 28.42 -38.43
N ASN A 77 -20.82 28.93 -38.32
CA ASN A 77 -21.69 28.47 -37.21
C ASN A 77 -22.16 27.02 -37.35
N ASP A 78 -22.40 26.53 -38.57
CA ASP A 78 -22.78 25.13 -38.79
C ASP A 78 -21.55 24.22 -38.95
N ILE A 79 -20.45 24.72 -39.53
CA ILE A 79 -19.20 23.94 -39.69
C ILE A 79 -18.49 23.75 -38.35
N VAL A 80 -18.31 24.81 -37.55
CA VAL A 80 -17.66 24.75 -36.22
C VAL A 80 -18.46 23.88 -35.25
N LYS A 81 -19.80 23.89 -35.35
CA LYS A 81 -20.66 23.04 -34.54
C LYS A 81 -20.53 21.56 -34.96
N THR A 82 -20.48 21.28 -36.26
CA THR A 82 -20.30 19.92 -36.79
C THR A 82 -18.91 19.36 -36.49
N GLU A 83 -17.85 20.17 -36.62
CA GLU A 83 -16.46 19.75 -36.32
C GLU A 83 -16.19 19.61 -34.82
N SER A 84 -16.74 20.49 -33.97
CA SER A 84 -16.64 20.33 -32.51
C SER A 84 -17.42 19.12 -31.98
N ILE A 85 -18.56 18.78 -32.59
CA ILE A 85 -19.30 17.54 -32.32
C ILE A 85 -18.46 16.33 -32.77
N ALA A 86 -17.90 16.36 -33.98
CA ALA A 86 -17.06 15.27 -34.49
C ALA A 86 -15.79 15.05 -33.63
N LEU A 87 -15.16 16.12 -33.16
CA LEU A 87 -14.02 16.08 -32.25
C LEU A 87 -14.43 15.52 -30.87
N SER A 88 -15.55 15.97 -30.31
CA SER A 88 -16.15 15.43 -29.08
C SER A 88 -16.36 13.91 -29.18
N PHE A 89 -16.89 13.44 -30.31
CA PHE A 89 -17.02 12.01 -30.58
C PHE A 89 -15.67 11.30 -30.68
N ARG A 90 -14.63 11.89 -31.28
CA ARG A 90 -13.29 11.28 -31.33
C ARG A 90 -12.68 11.11 -29.94
N ILE A 91 -12.84 12.08 -29.05
CA ILE A 91 -12.34 12.01 -27.68
C ILE A 91 -13.10 10.99 -26.88
N LEU A 92 -14.42 11.01 -26.99
CA LEU A 92 -15.26 10.06 -26.29
C LEU A 92 -14.93 8.64 -26.77
N ASN A 93 -14.64 8.47 -28.06
CA ASN A 93 -14.11 7.23 -28.63
C ASN A 93 -12.71 6.90 -28.10
N GLU A 94 -11.76 7.82 -27.99
CA GLU A 94 -10.42 7.56 -27.45
C GLU A 94 -10.47 7.17 -25.97
N VAL A 95 -11.21 7.93 -25.15
CA VAL A 95 -11.42 7.60 -23.73
C VAL A 95 -12.13 6.25 -23.61
N PHE A 96 -13.15 5.99 -24.44
CA PHE A 96 -13.81 4.70 -24.50
C PHE A 96 -12.87 3.58 -24.92
N MET A 97 -12.00 3.79 -25.91
CA MET A 97 -11.01 2.82 -26.37
C MET A 97 -9.97 2.53 -25.28
N VAL A 98 -9.50 3.54 -24.54
CA VAL A 98 -8.61 3.35 -23.38
C VAL A 98 -9.33 2.55 -22.28
N ILE A 99 -10.60 2.86 -21.99
CA ILE A 99 -11.40 2.07 -21.05
C ILE A 99 -11.54 0.62 -21.53
N VAL A 100 -11.92 0.40 -22.79
CA VAL A 100 -12.05 -0.94 -23.39
C VAL A 100 -10.73 -1.70 -23.35
N LEU A 101 -9.61 -1.07 -23.71
CA LEU A 101 -8.28 -1.66 -23.65
C LEU A 101 -7.87 -1.99 -22.20
N SER A 102 -8.15 -1.10 -21.24
CA SER A 102 -7.84 -1.35 -19.82
C SER A 102 -8.68 -2.50 -19.24
N VAL A 103 -9.95 -2.60 -19.63
CA VAL A 103 -10.84 -3.70 -19.27
C VAL A 103 -10.36 -4.98 -19.94
N ALA A 104 -10.07 -4.96 -21.24
CA ALA A 104 -9.60 -6.12 -22.00
C ALA A 104 -8.26 -6.66 -21.47
N THR A 105 -7.31 -5.77 -21.13
CA THR A 105 -6.03 -6.16 -20.53
C THR A 105 -6.21 -6.74 -19.12
N THR A 106 -7.13 -6.18 -18.32
CA THR A 106 -7.50 -6.74 -17.02
C THR A 106 -8.12 -8.14 -17.19
N PHE A 107 -9.10 -8.30 -18.08
CA PHE A 107 -9.70 -9.61 -18.39
C PHE A 107 -8.66 -10.61 -18.87
N SER A 108 -7.75 -10.21 -19.77
CA SER A 108 -6.65 -11.05 -20.26
C SER A 108 -5.71 -11.47 -19.13
N MET A 109 -5.39 -10.55 -18.21
CA MET A 109 -4.58 -10.85 -17.03
C MET A 109 -5.27 -11.89 -16.13
N TYR A 110 -6.58 -11.76 -15.88
CA TYR A 110 -7.34 -12.69 -15.06
C TYR A 110 -7.66 -14.03 -15.75
N ALA A 111 -7.62 -14.07 -17.08
CA ALA A 111 -7.84 -15.30 -17.85
C ALA A 111 -6.70 -16.33 -17.67
N THR A 112 -5.49 -15.86 -17.36
CA THR A 112 -4.35 -16.75 -17.08
C THR A 112 -4.19 -16.98 -15.58
N HIS A 113 -3.84 -18.21 -15.18
CA HIS A 113 -3.61 -18.55 -13.77
C HIS A 113 -2.51 -17.67 -13.14
N ASP A 114 -1.40 -17.47 -13.88
CA ASP A 114 -0.28 -16.64 -13.42
C ASP A 114 -0.61 -15.14 -13.39
N GLY A 115 -1.40 -14.64 -14.34
CA GLY A 115 -1.86 -13.25 -14.31
C GLY A 115 -2.80 -13.00 -13.14
N LYS A 116 -3.77 -13.88 -12.90
CA LYS A 116 -4.65 -13.83 -11.72
C LYS A 116 -3.84 -13.81 -10.42
N ARG A 117 -2.88 -14.73 -10.26
CA ARG A 117 -2.00 -14.77 -9.09
C ARG A 117 -1.21 -13.48 -8.89
N ARG A 118 -0.66 -12.89 -9.95
CA ARG A 118 0.05 -11.60 -9.88
C ARG A 118 -0.87 -10.45 -9.47
N ALA A 119 -2.09 -10.41 -10.02
CA ALA A 119 -3.08 -9.40 -9.68
C ALA A 119 -3.49 -9.52 -8.20
N ASP A 120 -3.79 -10.74 -7.74
CA ASP A 120 -4.13 -11.01 -6.34
C ASP A 120 -3.01 -10.58 -5.37
N ASN A 121 -1.76 -10.90 -5.70
CA ASN A 121 -0.60 -10.46 -4.91
C ASN A 121 -0.45 -8.94 -4.89
N ARG A 122 -0.72 -8.25 -6.01
CA ARG A 122 -0.67 -6.78 -6.07
C ARG A 122 -1.75 -6.18 -5.18
N ILE A 123 -2.97 -6.71 -5.22
CA ILE A 123 -4.07 -6.28 -4.35
C ILE A 123 -3.71 -6.50 -2.89
N GLU A 124 -3.21 -7.68 -2.52
CA GLU A 124 -2.83 -7.98 -1.13
C GLU A 124 -1.73 -7.04 -0.63
N ASN A 125 -0.70 -6.79 -1.44
CA ASN A 125 0.36 -5.84 -1.14
C ASN A 125 -0.18 -4.40 -1.01
N GLY A 126 -1.16 -4.02 -1.84
CA GLY A 126 -1.87 -2.75 -1.74
C GLY A 126 -2.57 -2.62 -0.39
N LEU A 127 -3.43 -3.60 -0.05
CA LEU A 127 -4.15 -3.63 1.23
C LEU A 127 -3.21 -3.55 2.44
N GLU A 128 -2.05 -4.21 2.38
CA GLU A 128 -1.02 -4.10 3.41
C GLU A 128 -0.46 -2.69 3.56
N LYS A 129 -0.01 -2.10 2.44
CA LYS A 129 0.56 -0.76 2.44
C LYS A 129 -0.45 0.28 2.90
N PHE A 130 -1.68 0.23 2.40
CA PHE A 130 -2.74 1.15 2.79
C PHE A 130 -3.10 1.00 4.26
N SER A 131 -3.25 -0.23 4.76
CA SER A 131 -3.48 -0.44 6.19
C SER A 131 -2.35 0.15 7.04
N GLY A 132 -1.10 0.06 6.60
CA GLY A 132 0.03 0.68 7.30
C GLY A 132 -0.02 2.21 7.26
N ARG A 133 -0.40 2.81 6.13
CA ARG A 133 -0.57 4.27 6.01
C ARG A 133 -1.68 4.79 6.91
N TYR A 134 -2.86 4.17 6.87
CA TYR A 134 -3.98 4.57 7.73
C TYR A 134 -3.69 4.37 9.22
N LYS A 135 -2.83 3.41 9.57
CA LYS A 135 -2.34 3.26 10.93
C LYS A 135 -1.54 4.50 11.38
N ASN A 136 -0.71 5.08 10.50
CA ASN A 136 0.05 6.29 10.82
C ASN A 136 -0.84 7.53 10.96
N TYR A 137 -1.99 7.56 10.28
CA TYR A 137 -3.01 8.61 10.43
C TYR A 137 -4.01 8.32 11.56
N GLU A 138 -3.76 7.30 12.39
CA GLU A 138 -4.65 6.86 13.47
C GLU A 138 -6.09 6.58 13.02
N ASN A 139 -6.29 6.27 11.73
CA ASN A 139 -7.60 5.89 11.19
C ASN A 139 -7.83 4.38 11.41
N TRP A 140 -8.09 4.03 12.66
CA TRP A 140 -8.22 2.63 13.10
C TRP A 140 -9.42 1.91 12.49
N LYS A 141 -10.48 2.63 12.14
CA LYS A 141 -11.64 2.08 11.40
C LYS A 141 -11.20 1.55 10.03
N MET A 142 -10.42 2.33 9.28
CA MET A 142 -9.90 1.90 7.98
C MET A 142 -8.87 0.78 8.11
N VAL A 143 -8.00 0.84 9.12
CA VAL A 143 -7.07 -0.26 9.45
C VAL A 143 -7.83 -1.56 9.68
N ALA A 144 -8.90 -1.53 10.49
CA ALA A 144 -9.71 -2.71 10.77
C ALA A 144 -10.41 -3.22 9.50
N PHE A 145 -11.01 -2.32 8.70
CA PHE A 145 -11.65 -2.67 7.43
C PHE A 145 -10.70 -3.40 6.47
N LEU A 146 -9.53 -2.81 6.21
CA LEU A 146 -8.55 -3.37 5.28
C LEU A 146 -7.97 -4.70 5.78
N ASN A 147 -7.68 -4.83 7.08
CA ASN A 147 -7.21 -6.11 7.62
C ASN A 147 -8.32 -7.17 7.64
N LYS A 148 -9.60 -6.80 7.79
CA LYS A 148 -10.71 -7.75 7.67
C LYS A 148 -10.79 -8.32 6.26
N LYS A 149 -10.63 -7.48 5.23
CA LYS A 149 -10.53 -7.93 3.83
C LYS A 149 -9.35 -8.86 3.57
N ARG A 150 -8.20 -8.59 4.20
CA ARG A 150 -7.05 -9.51 4.12
C ARG A 150 -7.30 -10.83 4.84
N LEU A 151 -8.03 -10.80 5.95
CA LEU A 151 -8.35 -11.99 6.73
C LEU A 151 -9.28 -12.95 5.96
N GLU A 152 -10.17 -12.43 5.11
CA GLU A 152 -11.02 -13.25 4.23
C GLU A 152 -10.18 -14.19 3.32
N LYS A 153 -9.06 -13.69 2.77
CA LYS A 153 -8.14 -14.50 1.95
C LYS A 153 -7.17 -15.34 2.77
N SER A 154 -6.75 -14.84 3.94
CA SER A 154 -5.72 -15.46 4.78
C SER A 154 -6.18 -15.62 6.24
N PRO A 155 -7.15 -16.50 6.52
CA PRO A 155 -7.83 -16.58 7.83
C PRO A 155 -6.94 -17.03 8.99
N SER A 156 -5.76 -17.58 8.69
CA SER A 156 -4.77 -18.04 9.68
C SER A 156 -3.53 -17.13 9.79
N SER A 157 -3.57 -15.96 9.15
CA SER A 157 -2.48 -14.99 9.22
C SER A 157 -2.45 -14.29 10.59
N ARG A 158 -1.52 -14.72 11.45
CA ARG A 158 -1.29 -14.11 12.78
C ARG A 158 -0.89 -12.64 12.71
N TRP A 159 -0.26 -12.22 11.61
CA TRP A 159 0.07 -10.81 11.41
C TRP A 159 -1.19 -9.98 11.21
N VAL A 160 -2.12 -10.44 10.36
CA VAL A 160 -3.40 -9.75 10.10
C VAL A 160 -4.28 -9.75 11.36
N LEU A 161 -4.35 -10.88 12.05
CA LEU A 161 -5.10 -11.02 13.31
C LEU A 161 -4.60 -10.05 14.40
N ARG A 162 -3.27 -9.92 14.56
CA ARG A 162 -2.69 -8.95 15.51
C ARG A 162 -3.01 -7.51 15.16
N ASN A 163 -2.96 -7.15 13.87
CA ASN A 163 -3.30 -5.80 13.45
C ASN A 163 -4.78 -5.48 13.67
N LEU A 164 -5.68 -6.46 13.49
CA LEU A 164 -7.08 -6.31 13.87
C LEU A 164 -7.22 -6.13 15.38
N GLY A 165 -6.54 -6.97 16.16
CA GLY A 165 -6.51 -6.84 17.62
C GLY A 165 -6.12 -5.45 18.09
N GLU A 166 -4.99 -4.95 17.59
CA GLU A 166 -4.49 -3.60 17.90
C GLU A 166 -5.45 -2.50 17.42
N ALA A 167 -6.03 -2.63 16.22
CA ALA A 167 -6.99 -1.65 15.72
C ALA A 167 -8.25 -1.59 16.58
N TYR A 168 -8.77 -2.74 17.03
CA TYR A 168 -9.93 -2.77 17.93
C TYR A 168 -9.60 -2.28 19.34
N GLN A 169 -8.39 -2.53 19.87
CA GLN A 169 -7.96 -1.90 21.13
C GLN A 169 -7.95 -0.38 21.02
N LYS A 170 -7.47 0.16 19.90
CA LYS A 170 -7.41 1.61 19.64
C LYS A 170 -8.77 2.26 19.36
N MET A 171 -9.80 1.45 19.13
CA MET A 171 -11.19 1.89 19.03
C MET A 171 -12.00 1.56 20.30
N ASP A 172 -11.33 1.26 21.41
CA ASP A 172 -11.94 0.91 22.70
C ASP A 172 -12.96 -0.25 22.60
N ASN A 173 -12.68 -1.23 21.73
CA ASN A 173 -13.46 -2.45 21.58
C ASN A 173 -12.64 -3.68 22.01
N PRO A 174 -12.54 -3.93 23.34
CA PRO A 174 -11.71 -5.01 23.88
C PRO A 174 -12.24 -6.39 23.52
N GLU A 175 -13.56 -6.56 23.35
CA GLU A 175 -14.16 -7.85 23.00
C GLU A 175 -13.69 -8.33 21.62
N LEU A 176 -13.80 -7.48 20.59
CA LEU A 176 -13.32 -7.83 19.26
C LEU A 176 -11.80 -7.93 19.23
N ALA A 177 -11.09 -7.07 19.96
CA ALA A 177 -9.64 -7.18 20.05
C ALA A 177 -9.19 -8.55 20.56
N ASN A 178 -9.74 -8.99 21.70
CA ASN A 178 -9.42 -10.26 22.32
C ASN A 178 -9.78 -11.42 21.40
N LYS A 179 -10.95 -11.39 20.75
CA LYS A 179 -11.37 -12.40 19.76
C LYS A 179 -10.31 -12.65 18.68
N PHE A 180 -9.70 -11.59 18.12
CA PHE A 180 -8.67 -11.76 17.09
C PHE A 180 -7.30 -12.16 17.66
N LEU A 181 -6.92 -11.64 18.83
CA LEU A 181 -5.65 -11.95 19.48
C LEU A 181 -5.62 -13.39 20.01
N ASP A 182 -6.72 -13.87 20.61
CA ASP A 182 -6.88 -15.24 21.07
C ASP A 182 -6.81 -16.22 19.91
N LYS A 183 -7.45 -15.90 18.78
CA LYS A 183 -7.33 -16.71 17.56
C LYS A 183 -5.89 -16.79 17.06
N ALA A 184 -5.11 -15.69 17.16
CA ALA A 184 -3.70 -15.73 16.80
C ALA A 184 -2.88 -16.62 17.75
N ILE A 185 -3.18 -16.60 19.05
CA ILE A 185 -2.57 -17.48 20.06
C ILE A 185 -2.92 -18.94 19.77
N GLU A 186 -4.20 -19.26 19.56
CA GLU A 186 -4.68 -20.62 19.28
C GLU A 186 -3.93 -21.26 18.09
N ILE A 187 -3.76 -20.50 17.01
CA ILE A 187 -3.03 -20.97 15.82
C ILE A 187 -1.57 -21.29 16.15
N ASP A 188 -0.89 -20.42 16.88
CA ASP A 188 0.51 -20.64 17.24
C ASP A 188 0.66 -21.77 18.28
N LEU A 189 -0.27 -21.93 19.23
CA LEU A 189 -0.29 -23.04 20.18
C LEU A 189 -0.52 -24.39 19.49
N LYS A 190 -1.51 -24.49 18.59
CA LYS A 190 -1.71 -25.69 17.74
C LYS A 190 -0.47 -26.03 16.94
N LYS A 191 0.26 -25.02 16.45
CA LYS A 191 1.52 -25.23 15.73
C LYS A 191 2.65 -25.71 16.64
N LEU A 192 2.72 -25.25 17.89
CA LEU A 192 3.70 -25.74 18.87
C LEU A 192 3.41 -27.17 19.32
N GLN A 193 2.15 -27.59 19.44
CA GLN A 193 1.80 -28.98 19.73
C GLN A 193 2.43 -29.95 18.71
N LYS A 194 2.40 -29.58 17.42
CA LYS A 194 3.00 -30.39 16.34
C LYS A 194 4.50 -30.19 16.20
N GLN A 195 5.03 -29.03 16.59
CA GLN A 195 6.43 -28.64 16.41
C GLN A 195 6.96 -27.86 17.63
N PRO A 196 7.23 -28.55 18.75
CA PRO A 196 7.55 -27.89 20.03
C PRO A 196 8.82 -27.02 19.97
N LEU A 197 9.82 -27.47 19.21
CA LEU A 197 11.14 -26.82 19.12
C LEU A 197 11.20 -25.72 18.05
N ARG A 198 10.09 -25.04 17.74
CA ARG A 198 10.03 -24.00 16.70
C ARG A 198 10.12 -22.59 17.28
N ALA A 199 11.34 -22.07 17.40
CA ALA A 199 11.61 -20.72 17.91
C ALA A 199 10.80 -19.60 17.23
N SER A 200 10.53 -19.72 15.92
CA SER A 200 9.73 -18.72 15.19
C SER A 200 8.29 -18.62 15.69
N THR A 201 7.69 -19.74 16.10
CA THR A 201 6.32 -19.78 16.61
C THR A 201 6.26 -19.20 18.02
N ASN A 202 7.22 -19.55 18.88
CA ASN A 202 7.40 -18.91 20.19
C ASN A 202 7.54 -17.38 20.06
N ARG A 203 8.39 -16.89 19.15
CA ARG A 203 8.49 -15.44 18.87
C ARG A 203 7.19 -14.80 18.35
N SER A 204 6.30 -15.57 17.72
CA SER A 204 5.00 -15.08 17.27
C SER A 204 4.06 -14.88 18.46
N LEU A 205 4.01 -15.85 19.38
CA LEU A 205 3.28 -15.73 20.65
C LEU A 205 3.76 -14.54 21.48
N VAL A 206 5.08 -14.33 21.61
CA VAL A 206 5.65 -13.16 22.29
C VAL A 206 5.05 -11.85 21.75
N ARG A 207 4.92 -11.71 20.43
CA ARG A 207 4.34 -10.50 19.81
C ARG A 207 2.86 -10.36 20.15
N THR A 208 2.10 -11.45 20.13
CA THR A 208 0.67 -11.41 20.44
C THR A 208 0.45 -11.06 21.91
N TYR A 209 1.14 -11.72 22.84
CA TYR A 209 1.02 -11.44 24.27
C TYR A 209 1.47 -10.01 24.64
N ARG A 210 2.45 -9.43 23.92
CA ARG A 210 2.80 -8.00 24.10
C ARG A 210 1.68 -7.04 23.72
N ILE A 211 0.91 -7.37 22.69
CA ILE A 211 -0.25 -6.55 22.29
C ILE A 211 -1.37 -6.66 23.34
N ILE A 212 -1.56 -7.85 23.90
CA ILE A 212 -2.53 -8.07 24.99
C ILE A 212 -2.07 -7.36 26.29
N GLY A 213 -0.76 -7.19 26.49
CA GLY A 213 -0.18 -6.68 27.74
C GLY A 213 0.18 -7.79 28.75
N ASP A 214 0.08 -9.06 28.35
CA ASP A 214 0.46 -10.21 29.19
C ASP A 214 1.98 -10.41 29.18
N THR A 215 2.65 -9.76 30.13
CA THR A 215 4.10 -9.81 30.28
C THR A 215 4.60 -11.18 30.72
N VAL A 216 3.82 -11.93 31.50
CA VAL A 216 4.20 -13.24 32.04
C VAL A 216 4.33 -14.26 30.91
N ASN A 217 3.28 -14.41 30.09
CA ASN A 217 3.34 -15.33 28.95
C ASN A 217 4.30 -14.83 27.87
N SER A 218 4.38 -13.51 27.64
CA SER A 218 5.37 -12.95 26.73
C SER A 218 6.80 -13.35 27.10
N ASN A 219 7.17 -13.21 28.38
CA ASN A 219 8.51 -13.57 28.86
C ASN A 219 8.76 -15.08 28.82
N LYS A 220 7.76 -15.90 29.19
CA LYS A 220 7.84 -17.37 29.08
C LYS A 220 8.20 -17.82 27.65
N TYR A 221 7.44 -17.37 26.66
CA TYR A 221 7.68 -17.77 25.26
C TYR A 221 8.95 -17.13 24.68
N LEU A 222 9.37 -15.97 25.17
CA LEU A 222 10.64 -15.36 24.79
C LEU A 222 11.83 -16.20 25.28
N SER A 223 11.80 -16.66 26.53
CA SER A 223 12.81 -17.55 27.10
C SER A 223 12.89 -18.87 26.33
N GLN A 224 11.76 -19.49 26.00
CA GLN A 224 11.73 -20.70 25.18
C GLN A 224 12.32 -20.48 23.78
N ALA A 225 12.03 -19.34 23.14
CA ALA A 225 12.60 -19.00 21.84
C ALA A 225 14.13 -18.80 21.89
N LEU A 226 14.66 -18.28 23.00
CA LEU A 226 16.09 -18.11 23.24
C LEU A 226 16.77 -19.45 23.45
N GLU A 227 16.22 -20.29 24.33
CA GLU A 227 16.75 -21.63 24.63
C GLU A 227 16.86 -22.49 23.36
N ILE A 228 15.80 -22.53 22.56
CA ILE A 228 15.80 -23.25 21.26
C ILE A 228 16.89 -22.69 20.33
N GLY A 229 17.03 -21.36 20.27
CA GLY A 229 18.03 -20.71 19.41
C GLY A 229 19.46 -21.03 19.84
N LEU A 230 19.74 -20.93 21.14
CA LEU A 230 21.06 -21.24 21.73
C LEU A 230 21.41 -22.72 21.55
N SER A 231 20.46 -23.62 21.78
CA SER A 231 20.66 -25.07 21.57
C SER A 231 20.98 -25.39 20.10
N ARG A 232 20.30 -24.74 19.15
CA ARG A 232 20.59 -24.90 17.71
C ARG A 232 21.98 -24.40 17.33
N ILE A 233 22.42 -23.26 17.88
CA ILE A 233 23.78 -22.74 17.66
C ILE A 233 24.82 -23.66 18.26
N LYS A 234 24.60 -24.19 19.47
CA LYS A 234 25.53 -25.14 20.08
C LYS A 234 25.72 -26.40 19.23
N LYS A 235 24.66 -26.91 18.60
CA LYS A 235 24.71 -28.08 17.72
C LYS A 235 25.26 -27.76 16.33
N HIS A 236 24.99 -26.55 15.82
CA HIS A 236 25.35 -26.12 14.47
C HIS A 236 25.89 -24.68 14.49
N PRO A 237 27.14 -24.48 14.95
CA PRO A 237 27.71 -23.13 15.18
C PRO A 237 27.85 -22.29 13.92
N ASP A 238 27.88 -22.92 12.74
CA ASP A 238 28.03 -22.27 11.43
C ASP A 238 26.75 -22.35 10.59
N SER A 239 25.60 -22.62 11.21
CA SER A 239 24.32 -22.49 10.51
C SER A 239 23.88 -21.03 10.44
N ALA A 240 24.01 -20.42 9.25
CA ALA A 240 23.54 -19.05 8.99
C ALA A 240 22.08 -18.84 9.40
N ASN A 241 21.22 -19.81 9.11
CA ASN A 241 19.81 -19.81 9.51
C ASN A 241 19.60 -19.84 11.03
N ALA A 242 20.39 -20.62 11.77
CA ALA A 242 20.32 -20.66 13.22
C ALA A 242 20.78 -19.32 13.83
N LEU A 243 21.88 -18.74 13.31
CA LEU A 243 22.42 -17.44 13.73
C LEU A 243 21.40 -16.33 13.49
N TYR A 244 20.85 -16.27 12.29
CA TYR A 244 19.79 -15.33 11.92
C TYR A 244 18.54 -15.48 12.79
N SER A 245 18.11 -16.72 13.06
CA SER A 245 16.97 -16.98 13.93
C SER A 245 17.22 -16.52 15.37
N LEU A 246 18.40 -16.79 15.93
CA LEU A 246 18.75 -16.35 17.28
C LEU A 246 18.86 -14.83 17.36
N GLY A 247 19.48 -14.18 16.37
CA GLY A 247 19.53 -12.72 16.26
C GLY A 247 18.13 -12.10 16.25
N LYS A 248 17.17 -12.68 15.51
CA LYS A 248 15.75 -12.24 15.55
C LYS A 248 15.10 -12.41 16.93
N THR A 249 15.52 -13.37 17.73
CA THR A 249 15.03 -13.51 19.11
C THR A 249 15.63 -12.44 20.03
N TYR A 250 16.93 -12.14 19.90
CA TYR A 250 17.56 -11.07 20.67
C TYR A 250 16.99 -9.68 20.34
N ILE A 251 16.72 -9.38 19.06
CA ILE A 251 15.98 -8.17 18.68
C ILE A 251 14.60 -8.13 19.34
N LEU A 252 13.89 -9.25 19.41
CA LEU A 252 12.59 -9.28 20.06
C LEU A 252 12.71 -9.05 21.57
N LYS A 253 13.79 -9.51 22.21
CA LYS A 253 14.12 -9.19 23.60
C LYS A 253 14.50 -7.72 23.81
N GLY A 254 14.94 -7.02 22.77
CA GLY A 254 15.48 -5.66 22.84
C GLY A 254 17.00 -5.62 23.00
N ASP A 255 17.68 -6.76 22.91
CA ASP A 255 19.14 -6.89 23.06
C ASP A 255 19.80 -6.79 21.68
N ILE A 256 20.00 -5.57 21.19
CA ILE A 256 20.57 -5.31 19.85
C ILE A 256 22.05 -5.71 19.81
N GLU A 257 22.78 -5.49 20.90
CA GLU A 257 24.21 -5.80 21.03
C GLU A 257 24.50 -7.29 20.84
N LYS A 258 23.65 -8.18 21.37
CA LYS A 258 23.78 -9.63 21.08
C LYS A 258 23.27 -10.03 19.71
N ALA A 259 22.32 -9.28 19.13
CA ALA A 259 21.76 -9.61 17.82
C ALA A 259 22.71 -9.28 16.66
N ARG A 260 23.42 -8.15 16.74
CA ARG A 260 24.32 -7.64 15.71
C ARG A 260 25.37 -8.66 15.24
N PRO A 261 26.23 -9.23 16.11
CA PRO A 261 27.26 -10.18 15.69
C PRO A 261 26.67 -11.46 15.08
N LEU A 262 25.47 -11.86 15.48
CA LEU A 262 24.78 -13.02 14.90
C LEU A 262 24.32 -12.74 13.46
N PHE A 263 23.79 -11.55 13.18
CA PHE A 263 23.43 -11.18 11.81
C PHE A 263 24.66 -10.99 10.92
N PHE A 264 25.73 -10.43 11.48
CA PHE A 264 27.03 -10.36 10.80
C PHE A 264 27.50 -11.75 10.38
N LYS A 265 27.64 -12.66 11.34
CA LYS A 265 28.12 -14.03 11.06
C LYS A 265 27.19 -14.77 10.07
N ALA A 266 25.87 -14.62 10.19
CA ALA A 266 24.93 -15.22 9.25
C ALA A 266 25.14 -14.72 7.80
N TYR A 267 25.33 -13.41 7.62
CA TYR A 267 25.58 -12.82 6.31
C TYR A 267 26.95 -13.21 5.74
N THR A 268 27.99 -13.30 6.58
CA THR A 268 29.32 -13.76 6.14
C THR A 268 29.30 -15.19 5.63
N ILE A 269 28.51 -16.07 6.25
CA ILE A 269 28.38 -17.47 5.81
C ILE A 269 27.58 -17.57 4.51
N GLU A 270 26.50 -16.78 4.35
CA GLU A 270 25.61 -16.85 3.19
C GLU A 270 25.27 -15.44 2.67
N PRO A 271 26.19 -14.79 1.93
CA PRO A 271 26.05 -13.38 1.52
C PRO A 271 25.03 -13.16 0.40
N THR A 272 24.60 -14.21 -0.28
CA THR A 272 23.59 -14.17 -1.34
C THR A 272 22.16 -14.08 -0.78
N ASP A 273 21.94 -14.43 0.50
CA ASP A 273 20.62 -14.38 1.12
C ASP A 273 20.19 -12.92 1.38
N LYS A 274 19.10 -12.51 0.71
CA LYS A 274 18.55 -11.15 0.80
C LYS A 274 18.08 -10.79 2.20
N ALA A 275 17.58 -11.75 2.98
CA ALA A 275 17.10 -11.51 4.34
C ALA A 275 18.25 -11.28 5.31
N PHE A 276 19.34 -12.03 5.18
CA PHE A 276 20.56 -11.82 5.97
C PHE A 276 21.18 -10.48 5.62
N ARG A 277 21.35 -10.18 4.32
CA ARG A 277 21.81 -8.89 3.83
C ARG A 277 21.00 -7.72 4.38
N LYS A 278 19.67 -7.81 4.36
CA LYS A 278 18.77 -6.77 4.89
C LYS A 278 18.97 -6.54 6.38
N LYS A 279 19.20 -7.60 7.17
CA LYS A 279 19.42 -7.46 8.61
C LYS A 279 20.82 -6.97 8.94
N TYR A 280 21.82 -7.44 8.21
CA TYR A 280 23.19 -6.95 8.26
C TYR A 280 23.24 -5.43 8.13
N TYR A 281 22.78 -4.86 7.00
CA TYR A 281 22.85 -3.41 6.78
C TYR A 281 21.96 -2.59 7.72
N ARG A 282 20.90 -3.19 8.27
CA ARG A 282 20.03 -2.50 9.24
C ARG A 282 20.70 -2.32 10.62
N TYR A 283 21.62 -3.20 10.97
CA TYR A 283 22.28 -3.22 12.28
C TYR A 283 23.81 -3.09 12.16
N LEU A 284 24.31 -2.67 10.99
CA LEU A 284 25.70 -2.24 10.83
C LEU A 284 25.92 -0.97 11.65
#